data_AF-A0A7L7LE78-F1
#
_entry.id   AF-A0A7L7LE78-F1
#
_cell.length_a   1.000
_cell.length_b   1.000
_cell.length_c   1.000
_cell.angle_alpha   90.00
_cell.angle_beta   90.00
_cell.angle_gamma   90.00
#
_symmetry.space_group_name_H-M   'P 1'
#
loop_
_entity.id
_entity.type
_entity.pdbx_description
1 polymer ?
#
loop_
_entity_poly.entity_id
_entity_poly.type
_entity_poly.pdbx_seq_one_letter_code
_entity_poly.pdbx_strand_id
1 'polypeptide(L)'
;MFLKFFSKNPQPPDDRELVQRYQETGDLAYVGELFERYTEMVYLICRKYLPDEDESKDATMQVFEQLIENLKKHQVTNFKSWLHSTAKNHCLMQLRAKKSKPTLSLDAEPILSMQFSKHLHLGNNEDENQEQDWQLLEKALADLPPEQRFCLELFYLQEKSYQQIAEQTGYDLNRVRSYIQNGRRNMKIYVEKHHDPT
;
A
#
# COMPACT_ATOMS: atom_id res chain seq x y z
N MET A 1 16.10 46.64 26.42
CA MET A 1 16.90 45.93 25.40
C MET A 1 17.54 44.76 26.15
N PHE A 2 17.17 43.50 25.99
CA PHE A 2 17.12 42.69 24.77
C PHE A 2 16.03 41.61 24.89
N LEU A 3 15.12 41.54 23.91
CA LEU A 3 14.22 40.41 23.71
C LEU A 3 15.04 39.23 23.18
N LYS A 4 15.15 38.16 23.97
CA LYS A 4 15.61 36.85 23.50
C LYS A 4 14.52 36.29 22.58
N PHE A 5 14.77 36.32 21.28
CA PHE A 5 14.06 35.48 20.32
C PHE A 5 14.40 34.02 20.66
N PHE A 6 13.47 33.34 21.35
CA PHE A 6 13.42 31.89 21.30
C PHE A 6 13.13 31.52 19.84
N SER A 7 14.18 31.21 19.08
CA SER A 7 14.00 30.49 17.83
C SER A 7 13.34 29.16 18.20
N LYS A 8 12.02 29.07 18.02
CA LYS A 8 11.33 27.79 17.94
C LYS A 8 12.00 27.07 16.78
N ASN A 9 12.94 26.18 17.08
CA ASN A 9 13.40 25.22 16.09
C ASN A 9 12.15 24.43 15.70
N PRO A 10 11.60 24.59 14.48
CA PRO A 10 10.40 23.85 14.13
C PRO A 10 10.78 22.37 14.15
N GLN A 11 9.98 21.56 14.85
CA GLN A 11 10.08 20.12 14.72
C GLN A 11 9.99 19.78 13.22
N PRO A 12 10.81 18.84 12.72
CA PRO A 12 10.71 18.44 11.32
C PRO A 12 9.26 18.03 11.03
N PRO A 13 8.68 18.46 9.89
CA PRO A 13 7.29 18.19 9.55
C PRO A 13 7.03 16.69 9.59
N ASP A 14 5.89 16.28 10.14
CA ASP A 14 5.52 14.86 10.12
C ASP A 14 5.21 14.39 8.68
N ASP A 15 5.14 13.08 8.47
CA ASP A 15 4.96 12.54 7.12
C ASP A 15 3.62 12.94 6.50
N ARG A 16 2.58 13.13 7.32
CA ARG A 16 1.26 13.54 6.84
C ARG A 16 1.31 14.97 6.34
N GLU A 17 1.99 15.84 7.07
CA GLU A 17 2.23 17.23 6.67
C GLU A 17 3.03 17.30 5.37
N LEU A 18 4.10 16.51 5.24
CA LEU A 18 4.89 16.45 4.00
C LEU A 18 4.05 16.02 2.79
N VAL A 19 3.25 14.97 2.95
CA VAL A 19 2.35 14.50 1.89
C VAL A 19 1.32 15.57 1.52
N GLN A 20 0.73 16.24 2.51
CA GLN A 20 -0.26 17.29 2.27
C GLN A 20 0.36 18.48 1.53
N ARG A 21 1.53 18.97 1.97
CA ARG A 21 2.21 20.07 1.31
C ARG A 21 2.63 19.72 -0.11
N TYR A 22 3.08 18.49 -0.36
CA TYR A 22 3.35 18.01 -1.70
C TYR A 22 2.08 18.01 -2.58
N GLN A 23 0.94 17.56 -2.05
CA GLN A 23 -0.33 17.55 -2.78
C GLN A 23 -0.81 18.96 -3.14
N GLU A 24 -0.60 19.94 -2.26
CA GLU A 24 -1.01 21.33 -2.45
C GLU A 24 -0.09 22.09 -3.42
N THR A 25 1.22 21.85 -3.34
CA THR A 25 2.22 22.68 -4.04
C THR A 25 2.82 22.00 -5.27
N GLY A 26 2.86 20.67 -5.30
CA GLY A 26 3.62 19.89 -6.28
C GLY A 26 5.15 19.96 -6.10
N ASP A 27 5.65 20.57 -5.02
CA ASP A 27 7.08 20.74 -4.79
C ASP A 27 7.75 19.42 -4.37
N LEU A 28 8.70 18.97 -5.20
CA LEU A 28 9.43 17.72 -4.99
C LEU A 28 10.33 17.76 -3.75
N ALA A 29 10.64 18.92 -3.17
CA ALA A 29 11.40 19.00 -1.92
C ALA A 29 10.73 18.22 -0.79
N TYR A 30 9.39 18.25 -0.70
CA TYR A 30 8.64 17.48 0.30
C TYR A 30 8.73 15.97 0.08
N VAL A 31 8.78 15.53 -1.17
CA VAL A 31 9.02 14.12 -1.51
C VAL A 31 10.46 13.73 -1.24
N GLY A 32 11.41 14.64 -1.45
CA GLY A 32 12.82 14.47 -1.11
C GLY A 32 13.02 14.17 0.38
N GLU A 33 12.31 14.87 1.28
CA GLU A 33 12.37 14.53 2.71
C GLU A 33 11.81 13.13 3.01
N LEU A 34 10.70 12.74 2.37
CA LEU A 34 10.16 11.37 2.53
C LEU A 34 11.14 10.33 1.98
N PHE A 35 11.83 10.63 0.89
CA PHE A 35 12.87 9.79 0.31
C PHE A 35 14.01 9.55 1.30
N GLU A 36 14.59 10.62 1.85
CA GLU A 36 15.68 10.53 2.82
C GLU A 36 15.30 9.70 4.05
N ARG A 37 14.09 9.91 4.58
CA ARG A 37 13.58 9.18 5.76
C ARG A 37 13.39 7.68 5.53
N TYR A 38 12.98 7.28 4.33
CA TYR A 38 12.46 5.93 4.10
C TYR A 38 13.27 5.08 3.11
N THR A 39 14.33 5.61 2.51
CA THR A 39 15.15 4.87 1.54
C THR A 39 15.69 3.56 2.12
N GLU A 40 16.23 3.58 3.34
CA GLU A 40 16.74 2.36 3.97
C GLU A 40 15.65 1.31 4.18
N MET A 41 14.48 1.71 4.68
CA MET A 41 13.34 0.80 4.87
C MET A 41 12.90 0.16 3.55
N VAL A 42 12.73 0.96 2.50
CA VAL A 42 12.33 0.46 1.18
C VAL A 42 13.39 -0.47 0.63
N TYR A 43 14.67 -0.11 0.73
CA TYR A 43 15.79 -0.94 0.31
C TYR A 43 15.80 -2.30 1.01
N LEU A 44 15.63 -2.35 2.34
CA LEU A 44 15.59 -3.61 3.09
C LEU A 44 14.40 -4.49 2.70
N ILE A 45 13.23 -3.89 2.43
CA ILE A 45 12.07 -4.61 1.91
C ILE A 45 12.39 -5.17 0.52
N CYS A 46 12.93 -4.36 -0.39
CA CYS A 46 13.32 -4.80 -1.72
C CYS A 46 14.33 -5.93 -1.66
N ARG A 47 15.35 -5.80 -0.81
CA ARG A 47 16.41 -6.79 -0.61
C ARG A 47 15.91 -8.13 -0.10
N LYS A 48 14.86 -8.13 0.72
CA LYS A 48 14.20 -9.35 1.21
C LYS A 48 13.57 -10.17 0.07
N TYR A 49 13.03 -9.52 -0.95
CA TYR A 49 12.33 -10.17 -2.07
C TYR A 49 13.21 -10.34 -3.31
N LEU A 50 14.19 -9.45 -3.50
CA LEU A 50 15.12 -9.40 -4.63
C LEU A 50 16.55 -9.52 -4.07
N PRO A 51 17.11 -10.75 -3.98
CA PRO A 51 18.44 -10.97 -3.40
C PRO A 51 19.61 -10.43 -4.22
N ASP A 52 19.39 -9.99 -5.47
CA ASP A 52 20.40 -9.32 -6.28
C ASP A 52 20.50 -7.83 -5.92
N GLU A 53 21.73 -7.33 -5.75
CA GLU A 53 21.97 -6.01 -5.13
C GLU A 53 21.52 -4.88 -6.03
N ASP A 54 21.87 -4.97 -7.30
CA ASP A 54 21.53 -3.96 -8.28
C ASP A 54 20.02 -3.98 -8.53
N GLU A 55 19.40 -5.16 -8.64
CA GLU A 55 17.94 -5.28 -8.76
C GLU A 55 17.21 -4.68 -7.55
N SER A 56 17.73 -4.85 -6.33
CA SER A 56 17.12 -4.30 -5.12
C SER A 56 17.24 -2.77 -5.06
N LYS A 57 18.35 -2.21 -5.51
CA LYS A 57 18.55 -0.75 -5.65
C LYS A 57 17.63 -0.17 -6.72
N ASP A 58 17.55 -0.81 -7.87
CA ASP A 58 16.67 -0.42 -8.97
C ASP A 58 15.20 -0.45 -8.55
N ALA A 59 14.78 -1.51 -7.86
CA ALA A 59 13.42 -1.62 -7.31
C ALA A 59 13.12 -0.52 -6.29
N THR A 60 14.09 -0.14 -5.46
CA THR A 60 13.95 0.96 -4.50
C THR A 60 13.69 2.28 -5.23
N MET A 61 14.46 2.58 -6.27
CA MET A 61 14.27 3.80 -7.07
C MET A 61 12.91 3.83 -7.77
N GLN A 62 12.52 2.72 -8.39
CA GLN A 62 11.22 2.61 -9.07
C GLN A 62 10.02 2.83 -8.13
N VAL A 63 10.11 2.38 -6.88
CA VAL A 63 9.08 2.63 -5.84
C VAL A 63 8.94 4.13 -5.56
N PHE A 64 10.07 4.85 -5.45
CA PHE A 64 10.05 6.30 -5.22
C PHE A 64 9.63 7.10 -6.46
N GLU A 65 9.98 6.66 -7.67
CA GLU A 65 9.48 7.27 -8.91
C GLU A 65 7.95 7.21 -8.97
N GLN A 66 7.37 6.04 -8.67
CA GLN A 66 5.93 5.85 -8.60
C GLN A 66 5.27 6.70 -7.50
N LEU A 67 5.96 6.91 -6.38
CA LEU A 67 5.49 7.69 -5.24
C LEU A 67 5.05 9.11 -5.64
N ILE A 68 5.83 9.75 -6.52
CA ILE A 68 5.59 11.11 -7.02
C ILE A 68 4.20 11.20 -7.66
N GLU A 69 3.83 10.24 -8.51
CA GLU A 69 2.52 10.23 -9.14
C GLU A 69 1.40 9.80 -8.21
N ASN A 70 1.65 8.82 -7.33
CA ASN A 70 0.61 8.26 -6.48
C ASN A 70 0.15 9.21 -5.40
N LEU A 71 1.08 9.94 -4.78
CA LEU A 71 0.75 10.87 -3.72
C LEU A 71 -0.15 12.00 -4.23
N LYS A 72 -0.09 12.36 -5.51
CA LYS A 72 -1.04 13.32 -6.12
C LYS A 72 -2.47 12.79 -6.22
N LYS A 73 -2.62 11.47 -6.37
CA LYS A 73 -3.91 10.80 -6.66
C LYS A 73 -4.58 10.23 -5.40
N HIS A 74 -3.83 10.00 -4.33
CA HIS A 74 -4.29 9.25 -3.17
C HIS A 74 -4.02 10.01 -1.87
N GLN A 75 -5.03 10.07 -0.99
CA GLN A 75 -4.80 10.46 0.40
C GLN A 75 -4.16 9.28 1.15
N VAL A 76 -3.01 9.54 1.76
CA VAL A 76 -2.25 8.57 2.55
C VAL A 76 -2.32 8.98 4.02
N THR A 77 -2.94 8.16 4.87
CA THR A 77 -3.12 8.47 6.30
C THR A 77 -1.95 7.98 7.17
N ASN A 78 -1.36 6.82 6.82
CA ASN A 78 -0.14 6.31 7.43
C ASN A 78 0.88 6.05 6.31
N PHE A 79 1.78 7.00 6.10
CA PHE A 79 2.73 6.96 5.00
C PHE A 79 3.70 5.78 5.08
N LYS A 80 4.25 5.52 6.26
CA LYS A 80 5.19 4.41 6.49
C LYS A 80 4.58 3.06 6.10
N SER A 81 3.38 2.75 6.61
CA SER A 81 2.70 1.48 6.32
C SER A 81 2.26 1.36 4.86
N TRP A 82 1.83 2.48 4.26
CA TRP A 82 1.52 2.56 2.84
C TRP A 82 2.75 2.26 1.99
N LEU A 83 3.88 2.91 2.28
CA LEU A 83 5.13 2.74 1.56
C LEU A 83 5.70 1.32 1.70
N HIS A 84 5.63 0.73 2.90
CA HIS A 84 6.03 -0.66 3.11
C HIS A 84 5.24 -1.61 2.19
N SER A 85 3.92 -1.44 2.12
CA SER A 85 3.04 -2.26 1.27
C SER A 85 3.34 -2.05 -0.21
N THR A 86 3.53 -0.80 -0.63
CA THR A 86 3.91 -0.44 -2.00
C THR A 86 5.22 -1.11 -2.41
N ALA A 87 6.27 -1.03 -1.59
CA ALA A 87 7.56 -1.66 -1.85
C ALA A 87 7.47 -3.19 -1.96
N LYS A 88 6.78 -3.84 -1.01
CA LYS A 88 6.51 -5.29 -1.06
C LYS A 88 5.80 -5.67 -2.36
N ASN A 89 4.72 -4.98 -2.71
CA ASN A 89 3.92 -5.28 -3.89
C ASN A 89 4.70 -5.09 -5.20
N HIS A 90 5.54 -4.06 -5.27
CA HIS A 90 6.43 -3.82 -6.40
C HIS A 90 7.38 -5.01 -6.62
N CYS A 91 8.00 -5.51 -5.55
CA CYS A 91 8.91 -6.65 -5.63
C CYS A 91 8.20 -7.94 -6.05
N LEU A 92 7.02 -8.21 -5.47
CA LEU A 92 6.21 -9.37 -5.85
C LEU A 92 5.80 -9.32 -7.32
N MET A 93 5.46 -8.13 -7.83
CA MET A 93 5.14 -7.94 -9.24
C MET A 93 6.34 -8.26 -10.14
N GLN A 94 7.54 -7.77 -9.79
CA GLN A 94 8.75 -8.09 -10.55
C GLN A 94 9.05 -9.60 -10.56
N LEU A 95 8.96 -10.26 -9.40
CA LEU A 95 9.15 -11.71 -9.30
C LEU A 95 8.15 -12.49 -10.16
N ARG A 96 6.89 -12.06 -10.20
CA ARG A 96 5.87 -12.67 -11.08
C ARG A 96 6.22 -12.45 -12.55
N ALA A 97 6.62 -11.24 -12.94
CA ALA A 97 6.99 -10.92 -14.31
C ALA A 97 8.19 -11.74 -14.81
N LYS A 98 9.18 -11.99 -13.93
CA LYS A 98 10.33 -12.85 -14.23
C LYS A 98 9.95 -14.32 -14.47
N LYS A 99 8.95 -14.82 -13.73
CA LYS A 99 8.43 -16.19 -13.90
C LYS A 99 7.62 -16.39 -15.20
N SER A 100 7.16 -15.31 -15.83
CA SER A 100 6.16 -15.35 -16.92
C SER A 100 6.68 -15.11 -18.34
N LYS A 101 7.97 -15.24 -18.68
CA LYS A 101 8.44 -14.98 -20.07
C LYS A 101 8.84 -16.24 -20.87
N PRO A 102 8.55 -16.29 -22.20
CA PRO A 102 8.36 -15.13 -23.09
C PRO A 102 7.05 -15.10 -23.90
N THR A 103 6.35 -13.96 -23.92
CA THR A 103 5.94 -13.30 -25.17
C THR A 103 5.76 -11.80 -24.92
N LEU A 104 6.20 -11.01 -25.91
CA LEU A 104 5.99 -9.57 -26.03
C LEU A 104 4.49 -9.24 -25.99
N SER A 105 4.09 -8.33 -25.10
CA SER A 105 2.98 -7.42 -25.40
C SER A 105 3.43 -6.02 -25.04
N LEU A 106 3.68 -5.23 -26.09
CA LEU A 106 3.79 -3.78 -26.07
C LEU A 106 2.39 -3.20 -25.85
N ASP A 107 1.83 -3.45 -24.68
CA ASP A 107 0.63 -2.78 -24.16
C ASP A 107 0.79 -2.78 -22.65
N ALA A 108 1.83 -2.08 -22.17
CA ALA A 108 1.90 -1.72 -20.77
C ALA A 108 0.86 -0.62 -20.53
N GLU A 109 -0.43 -1.02 -20.53
CA GLU A 109 -1.45 -0.25 -19.85
C GLU A 109 -0.93 0.09 -18.45
N PRO A 110 -1.13 1.32 -17.98
CA PRO A 110 -0.56 1.77 -16.72
C PRO A 110 -1.00 0.78 -15.65
N ILE A 111 -0.01 0.05 -15.15
CA ILE A 111 -0.18 -1.05 -14.23
C ILE A 111 -0.92 -0.50 -13.01
N LEU A 112 -2.24 -0.68 -12.99
CA LEU A 112 -3.15 -0.30 -11.92
C LEU A 112 -2.92 -1.12 -10.64
N SER A 113 -1.72 -1.69 -10.44
CA SER A 113 -1.34 -2.48 -9.27
C SER A 113 -0.96 -1.63 -8.05
N MET A 114 -1.12 -0.31 -8.13
CA MET A 114 -0.72 0.62 -7.08
C MET A 114 -1.85 1.14 -6.20
N GLN A 115 -3.00 0.46 -6.18
CA GLN A 115 -4.13 0.82 -5.31
C GLN A 115 -4.17 0.01 -4.00
N PHE A 116 -3.00 -0.34 -3.46
CA PHE A 116 -2.87 -1.19 -2.28
C PHE A 116 -2.31 -0.47 -1.07
N SER A 117 -2.99 0.58 -0.62
CA SER A 117 -3.13 0.87 0.82
C SER A 117 -4.02 2.08 1.05
N LYS A 118 -5.33 1.86 0.96
CA LYS A 118 -6.27 2.68 1.71
C LYS A 118 -7.22 1.71 2.41
N HIS A 119 -7.23 1.77 3.73
CA HIS A 119 -8.22 1.14 4.61
C HIS A 119 -8.02 -0.32 5.06
N LEU A 120 -6.84 -0.65 5.59
CA LEU A 120 -6.81 -1.54 6.75
C LEU A 120 -5.68 -1.10 7.68
N HIS A 121 -5.86 0.07 8.29
CA HIS A 121 -5.06 0.51 9.42
C HIS A 121 -6.05 0.68 10.56
N LEU A 122 -6.25 -0.38 11.34
CA LEU A 122 -6.65 -0.21 12.73
C LEU A 122 -5.43 0.28 13.48
N GLY A 123 -5.64 1.20 14.42
CA GLY A 123 -4.61 2.07 14.97
C GLY A 123 -3.46 1.31 15.63
N ASN A 124 -2.29 1.93 15.64
CA ASN A 124 -1.24 1.60 16.60
C ASN A 124 -1.79 1.91 18.00
N ASN A 125 -2.45 0.94 18.64
CA ASN A 125 -2.67 0.91 20.08
C ASN A 125 -2.26 -0.48 20.57
N GLU A 126 -1.41 -0.51 21.58
CA GLU A 126 -0.60 -1.63 22.04
C GLU A 126 -1.47 -2.80 22.54
N ASP A 127 -1.20 -3.98 21.97
CA ASP A 127 -1.43 -5.38 22.37
C ASP A 127 -2.79 -5.89 22.91
N GLU A 128 -3.66 -5.10 23.54
CA GLU A 128 -4.94 -5.63 24.10
C GLU A 128 -6.11 -5.63 23.10
N ASN A 129 -6.14 -4.72 22.13
CA ASN A 129 -7.20 -4.67 21.11
C ASN A 129 -6.95 -5.57 19.89
N GLN A 130 -5.75 -6.13 19.76
CA GLN A 130 -5.37 -6.83 18.53
C GLN A 130 -6.20 -8.10 18.31
N GLU A 131 -6.46 -8.88 19.35
CA GLU A 131 -7.25 -10.12 19.25
C GLU A 131 -8.72 -9.84 18.91
N GLN A 132 -9.29 -8.76 19.46
CA GLN A 132 -10.64 -8.33 19.13
C GLN A 132 -10.74 -7.83 17.68
N ASP A 133 -9.75 -7.06 17.22
CA ASP A 133 -9.63 -6.61 15.85
C ASP A 133 -9.52 -7.79 14.86
N TRP A 134 -8.74 -8.82 15.22
CA TRP A 134 -8.60 -10.04 14.43
C TRP A 134 -9.92 -10.82 14.35
N GLN A 135 -10.61 -11.03 15.46
CA GLN A 135 -11.91 -11.70 15.48
C GLN A 135 -12.96 -10.91 14.68
N LEU A 136 -12.91 -9.58 14.74
CA LEU A 136 -13.82 -8.72 13.97
C LEU A 136 -13.54 -8.83 12.47
N LEU A 137 -12.27 -8.89 12.07
CA LEU A 137 -11.87 -9.07 10.68
C LEU A 137 -12.27 -10.45 10.13
N GLU A 138 -12.13 -11.51 10.95
CA GLU A 138 -12.54 -12.87 10.58
C GLU A 138 -14.06 -12.94 10.33
N LYS A 139 -14.86 -12.34 11.22
CA LYS A 139 -16.31 -12.23 11.03
C LYS A 139 -16.67 -11.40 9.80
N ALA A 140 -15.97 -10.29 9.57
CA ALA A 140 -16.16 -9.45 8.39
C ALA A 140 -15.88 -10.22 7.09
N LEU A 141 -14.85 -11.06 7.08
CA LEU A 141 -14.52 -11.91 5.94
C LEU A 141 -15.57 -13.01 5.72
N ALA A 142 -16.08 -13.60 6.80
CA ALA A 142 -17.12 -14.64 6.75
C ALA A 142 -18.47 -14.13 6.24
N ASP A 143 -18.80 -12.85 6.48
CA ASP A 143 -20.06 -12.20 6.06
C ASP A 143 -20.07 -11.80 4.56
N LEU A 144 -18.92 -11.86 3.88
CA LEU A 144 -18.85 -11.50 2.47
C LEU A 144 -19.53 -12.52 1.55
N PRO A 145 -20.07 -12.07 0.40
CA PRO A 145 -20.43 -12.94 -0.69
C PRO A 145 -19.26 -13.88 -1.07
N PRO A 146 -19.53 -15.17 -1.40
CA PRO A 146 -18.49 -16.17 -1.61
C PRO A 146 -17.41 -15.76 -2.61
N GLU A 147 -17.79 -15.10 -3.71
CA GLU A 147 -16.86 -14.67 -4.75
C GLU A 147 -15.97 -13.51 -4.30
N GLN A 148 -16.50 -12.60 -3.47
CA GLN A 148 -15.72 -11.52 -2.88
C GLN A 148 -14.70 -12.08 -1.89
N ARG A 149 -15.14 -12.95 -0.97
CA ARG A 149 -14.26 -13.63 -0.02
C ARG A 149 -13.16 -14.40 -0.74
N PHE A 150 -13.52 -15.23 -1.72
CA PHE A 150 -12.56 -16.06 -2.42
C PHE A 150 -11.52 -15.23 -3.18
N CYS A 151 -11.94 -14.18 -3.88
CA CYS A 151 -11.00 -13.29 -4.56
C CYS A 151 -10.10 -12.55 -3.55
N LEU A 152 -10.59 -12.17 -2.38
CA LEU A 152 -9.78 -11.55 -1.32
C LEU A 152 -8.77 -12.52 -0.72
N GLU A 153 -9.14 -13.77 -0.45
CA GLU A 153 -8.21 -14.79 0.07
C GLU A 153 -7.08 -15.06 -0.92
N LEU A 154 -7.40 -15.26 -2.20
CA LEU A 154 -6.39 -15.44 -3.24
C LEU A 154 -5.48 -14.21 -3.35
N PHE A 155 -6.05 -13.02 -3.23
CA PHE A 155 -5.30 -11.79 -3.36
C PHE A 155 -4.40 -11.52 -2.15
N TYR A 156 -4.95 -11.51 -0.94
CA TYR A 156 -4.26 -11.07 0.28
C TYR A 156 -3.49 -12.19 0.99
N LEU A 157 -4.00 -13.42 0.99
CA LEU A 157 -3.37 -14.54 1.71
C LEU A 157 -2.41 -15.30 0.82
N GLN A 158 -2.78 -15.50 -0.44
CA GLN A 158 -1.95 -16.24 -1.41
C GLN A 158 -1.13 -15.33 -2.32
N GLU A 159 -1.23 -14.01 -2.13
CA GLU A 159 -0.49 -13.01 -2.90
C GLU A 159 -0.59 -13.25 -4.42
N LYS A 160 -1.81 -13.45 -4.95
CA LYS A 160 -2.04 -13.59 -6.40
C LYS A 160 -2.35 -12.26 -7.06
N SER A 161 -1.88 -12.08 -8.29
CA SER A 161 -2.26 -10.93 -9.11
C SER A 161 -3.70 -11.06 -9.60
N TYR A 162 -4.32 -9.95 -10.04
CA TYR A 162 -5.65 -10.01 -10.65
C TYR A 162 -5.72 -10.97 -11.85
N GLN A 163 -4.66 -11.04 -12.65
CA GLN A 163 -4.57 -11.98 -13.78
C GLN A 163 -4.51 -13.43 -13.30
N GLN A 164 -3.67 -13.74 -12.31
CA GLN A 164 -3.58 -15.10 -11.75
C GLN A 164 -4.90 -15.53 -11.11
N ILE A 165 -5.63 -14.60 -10.49
CA ILE A 165 -6.96 -14.86 -9.95
C ILE A 165 -7.95 -15.09 -11.09
N ALA A 166 -7.95 -14.28 -12.13
CA ALA A 166 -8.80 -14.47 -13.32
C ALA A 166 -8.55 -15.84 -13.97
N GLU A 167 -7.29 -16.22 -14.18
CA GLU A 167 -6.88 -17.51 -14.73
C GLU A 167 -7.34 -18.69 -13.85
N GLN A 168 -7.17 -18.58 -12.54
CA GLN A 168 -7.55 -19.66 -11.62
C GLN A 168 -9.07 -19.80 -11.44
N THR A 169 -9.80 -18.69 -11.42
CA THR A 169 -11.24 -18.66 -11.14
C THR A 169 -12.10 -18.77 -12.39
N GLY A 170 -11.54 -18.48 -13.57
CA GLY A 170 -12.29 -18.33 -14.82
C GLY A 170 -13.10 -17.04 -14.91
N TYR A 171 -12.99 -16.13 -13.95
CA TYR A 171 -13.62 -14.81 -14.01
C TYR A 171 -12.86 -13.88 -14.95
N ASP A 172 -13.58 -12.98 -15.62
CA ASP A 172 -12.94 -11.90 -16.34
C ASP A 172 -12.25 -10.91 -15.38
N LEU A 173 -11.25 -10.20 -15.89
CA LEU A 173 -10.40 -9.33 -15.09
C LEU A 173 -11.18 -8.19 -14.40
N ASN A 174 -12.23 -7.66 -15.04
CA ASN A 174 -13.03 -6.58 -14.46
C ASN A 174 -13.88 -7.10 -13.30
N ARG A 175 -14.39 -8.32 -13.41
CA ARG A 175 -15.13 -8.99 -12.34
C ARG A 175 -14.23 -9.29 -11.14
N VAL A 176 -13.00 -9.76 -11.35
CA VAL A 176 -12.00 -9.93 -10.28
C VAL A 176 -11.73 -8.62 -9.55
N ARG A 177 -11.48 -7.53 -10.30
CA ARG A 177 -11.28 -6.18 -9.71
C ARG A 177 -12.49 -5.76 -8.89
N SER A 178 -13.69 -5.95 -9.42
CA SER A 178 -14.95 -5.61 -8.75
C SER A 178 -15.15 -6.41 -7.47
N TYR A 179 -14.88 -7.73 -7.48
CA TYR A 179 -15.01 -8.57 -6.29
C TYR A 179 -14.06 -8.16 -5.17
N ILE A 180 -12.80 -7.86 -5.50
CA ILE A 180 -11.81 -7.42 -4.51
C ILE A 180 -12.17 -6.03 -3.97
N GLN A 181 -12.58 -5.10 -4.83
CA GLN A 181 -12.97 -3.75 -4.41
C GLN A 181 -14.22 -3.77 -3.51
N ASN A 182 -15.25 -4.50 -3.92
CA ASN A 182 -16.50 -4.61 -3.17
C ASN A 182 -16.29 -5.37 -1.85
N GLY A 183 -15.52 -6.46 -1.87
CA GLY A 183 -15.16 -7.21 -0.66
C GLY A 183 -14.46 -6.33 0.36
N ARG A 184 -13.44 -5.57 -0.04
CA ARG A 184 -12.76 -4.61 0.85
C ARG A 184 -13.71 -3.57 1.43
N ARG A 185 -14.56 -2.99 0.58
CA ARG A 185 -15.55 -1.99 1.00
C ARG A 185 -16.52 -2.58 2.02
N ASN A 186 -17.00 -3.80 1.79
CA ASN A 186 -17.94 -4.47 2.67
C ASN A 186 -17.29 -4.86 4.01
N MET A 187 -16.05 -5.34 4.00
CA MET A 187 -15.29 -5.58 5.23
C MET A 187 -15.11 -4.29 6.04
N LYS A 188 -14.77 -3.18 5.37
CA LYS A 188 -14.65 -1.87 6.03
C LYS A 188 -15.96 -1.44 6.68
N ILE A 189 -17.08 -1.52 5.96
CA ILE A 189 -18.41 -1.18 6.49
C ILE A 189 -18.76 -2.08 7.68
N TYR A 190 -18.45 -3.37 7.60
CA TYR A 190 -18.66 -4.31 8.70
C TYR A 190 -17.87 -3.90 9.94
N VAL A 191 -16.56 -3.64 9.78
CA VAL A 191 -15.69 -3.20 10.87
C VAL A 191 -16.18 -1.88 11.46
N GLU A 192 -16.46 -0.86 10.65
CA GLU A 192 -16.93 0.45 11.12
C GLU A 192 -18.27 0.37 11.88
N LYS A 193 -19.14 -0.58 11.53
CA LYS A 193 -20.42 -0.79 12.23
C LYS A 193 -20.27 -1.47 13.59
N HIS A 194 -19.24 -2.29 13.76
CA HIS A 194 -19.07 -3.16 14.93
C HIS A 194 -17.82 -2.82 15.76
N HIS A 195 -17.06 -1.80 15.35
CA HIS A 195 -16.00 -1.20 16.13
C HIS A 195 -16.64 -0.13 17.03
N ASP A 196 -16.72 -0.40 18.33
CA ASP A 196 -17.16 0.61 19.29
C ASP A 196 -16.16 1.77 19.32
N PRO A 197 -16.61 3.04 19.26
CA PRO A 197 -15.74 4.17 19.52
C PRO A 197 -15.43 4.17 21.01
N THR A 198 -14.22 3.75 21.38
CA THR A 198 -13.68 3.98 22.72
C THR A 198 -13.33 5.45 22.91
#